data_AF-A0A7C9G4C5-F1
#
_entry.id   AF-A0A7C9G4C5-F1
#
_cell.length_a   1.000
_cell.length_b   1.000
_cell.length_c   1.000
_cell.angle_alpha   90.00
_cell.angle_beta   90.00
_cell.angle_gamma   90.00
#
_symmetry.space_group_name_H-M   'P 1'
#
loop_
_entity.id
_entity.type
_entity.pdbx_description
1 polymer ?
#
loop_
_entity_poly.entity_id
_entity_poly.type
_entity_poly.pdbx_seq_one_letter_code
_entity_poly.pdbx_strand_id
1 'polypeptide(L)'
;MQANANPIEQSKFNQTLLVDPFGQSYFFLPAQANTHDVPAEQVQNSIEKYNIDALLQNHSVSWGQQFDIDRLYQQVSNDYLAHHKSRQDKLSWLSRSIMSGEVSVFKGENFAPLPPTDAEGGIPVASVPEKVISRVVAAKESLGHGGRVSASAQPEKLEEPRSAKPKASGDGKIKSFAQAEKRLAKAREEIKERKDAGEPAYKPKYSDDELVKMANSGATANDRFLVSIQPKNSADDAKLAFQRDSGLVPTWTTSFDQIEAADSDPELIYKVLGNGSWYDPKKDYVMHIIDRGENLDRFGGNTVVPTWENMGDVVTKNVEGHDKDVLISTMNSGYQAEYADKMTSFWGVGGKEFNPKQINEYASSMPPNEADKFLARHEVRTEIGANAEFIGNGLTANTADGGGQYGVVETLSIEKDLPPLTELQTSKSGGSPIVRTVNLIPIK
;
A
#
# COMPACT_ATOMS: atom_id res chain seq x y z
N MET A 1 3.10 44.75 5.40
CA MET A 1 2.47 43.49 4.93
C MET A 1 1.97 43.74 3.52
N GLN A 2 2.58 43.15 2.50
CA GLN A 2 2.03 43.24 1.14
C GLN A 2 0.75 42.41 1.10
N ALA A 3 -0.37 43.07 0.81
CA ALA A 3 -1.63 42.43 0.51
C ALA A 3 -1.49 41.72 -0.85
N ASN A 4 -1.79 40.42 -0.90
CA ASN A 4 -1.77 39.51 -2.07
C ASN A 4 -0.49 38.69 -2.33
N ALA A 5 0.36 38.43 -1.33
CA ALA A 5 1.36 37.37 -1.46
C ALA A 5 0.72 36.00 -1.23
N ASN A 6 0.95 35.04 -2.13
CA ASN A 6 0.55 33.65 -1.95
C ASN A 6 1.20 33.11 -0.65
N PRO A 7 0.44 32.62 0.34
CA PRO A 7 0.99 32.14 1.62
C PRO A 7 2.10 31.09 1.45
N ILE A 8 2.02 30.25 0.42
CA ILE A 8 3.04 29.25 0.11
C ILE A 8 4.34 29.92 -0.36
N GLU A 9 4.26 30.88 -1.30
CA GLU A 9 5.44 31.62 -1.78
C GLU A 9 6.09 32.43 -0.67
N GLN A 10 5.27 33.02 0.22
CA GLN A 10 5.76 33.74 1.37
C GLN A 10 6.48 32.82 2.36
N SER A 11 5.93 31.62 2.62
CA SER A 11 6.59 30.60 3.43
C SER A 11 7.88 30.06 2.81
N LYS A 12 7.94 29.90 1.47
CA LYS A 12 9.18 29.56 0.75
C LYS A 12 10.24 30.64 0.96
N PHE A 13 9.87 31.91 0.72
CA PHE A 13 10.77 33.06 0.88
C PHE A 13 11.30 33.20 2.33
N ASN A 14 10.42 32.99 3.32
CA ASN A 14 10.78 33.11 4.73
C ASN A 14 11.53 31.87 5.28
N GLN A 15 11.67 30.80 4.49
CA GLN A 15 12.19 29.50 4.94
C GLN A 15 11.35 28.89 6.08
N THR A 16 10.03 29.10 6.03
CA THR A 16 9.05 28.55 6.98
C THR A 16 8.10 27.54 6.35
N LEU A 17 8.26 27.26 5.05
CA LEU A 17 7.62 26.13 4.38
C LEU A 17 8.30 24.84 4.84
N LEU A 18 7.53 23.96 5.48
CA LEU A 18 8.01 22.64 5.88
C LEU A 18 7.66 21.65 4.79
N VAL A 19 8.61 20.80 4.40
CA VAL A 19 8.34 19.68 3.50
C VAL A 19 8.69 18.40 4.22
N ASP A 20 7.75 17.45 4.27
CA ASP A 20 7.99 16.16 4.89
C ASP A 20 8.85 15.25 3.98
N PRO A 21 9.30 14.07 4.46
CA PRO A 21 10.12 13.16 3.67
C PRO A 21 9.44 12.69 2.38
N PHE A 22 8.11 12.72 2.33
CA PHE A 22 7.29 12.27 1.20
C PHE A 22 6.96 13.39 0.21
N GLY A 23 7.50 14.59 0.40
CA GLY A 23 7.32 15.71 -0.52
C GLY A 23 6.05 16.53 -0.29
N GLN A 24 5.21 16.15 0.67
CA GLN A 24 4.06 16.97 1.02
C GLN A 24 4.53 18.21 1.81
N SER A 25 4.11 19.39 1.36
CA SER A 25 4.45 20.65 2.02
C SER A 25 3.38 21.14 2.98
N TYR A 26 3.80 21.92 3.98
CA TYR A 26 2.96 22.51 5.01
C TYR A 26 3.40 23.95 5.28
N PHE A 27 2.43 24.83 5.42
CA PHE A 27 2.66 26.21 5.84
C PHE A 27 1.79 26.57 7.06
N PHE A 28 2.27 27.55 7.82
CA PHE A 28 1.80 27.86 9.17
C PHE A 28 1.37 29.32 9.26
N LEU A 29 0.17 29.55 9.79
CA LEU A 29 -0.38 30.88 10.01
C LEU A 29 -0.77 31.05 11.49
N PRO A 30 -0.52 32.22 12.10
CA PRO A 30 -1.03 32.51 13.43
C PRO A 30 -2.57 32.61 13.39
N ALA A 31 -3.26 32.26 14.48
CA ALA A 31 -4.73 32.28 14.56
C ALA A 31 -5.37 33.66 14.27
N GLN A 32 -4.60 34.74 14.34
CA GLN A 32 -5.04 36.10 14.04
C GLN A 32 -4.92 36.47 12.54
N ALA A 33 -4.30 35.61 11.72
CA ALA A 33 -4.27 35.79 10.27
C ALA A 33 -5.65 35.48 9.68
N ASN A 34 -6.07 36.24 8.67
CA ASN A 34 -7.37 36.05 8.02
C ASN A 34 -7.32 34.77 7.18
N THR A 35 -7.87 33.66 7.68
CA THR A 35 -7.81 32.32 7.04
C THR A 35 -8.95 32.06 6.06
N HIS A 36 -9.96 32.93 5.99
CA HIS A 36 -11.18 32.74 5.19
C HIS A 36 -10.94 32.63 3.67
N ASP A 37 -9.80 33.11 3.16
CA ASP A 37 -9.47 33.11 1.73
C ASP A 37 -8.26 32.23 1.38
N VAL A 38 -7.88 31.28 2.26
CA VAL A 38 -6.76 30.35 1.99
C VAL A 38 -7.30 29.11 1.25
N PRO A 39 -6.96 28.90 -0.03
CA PRO A 39 -7.47 27.77 -0.83
C PRO A 39 -6.68 26.48 -0.55
N ALA A 40 -6.51 26.13 0.73
CA ALA A 40 -5.72 24.98 1.17
C ALA A 40 -6.41 24.23 2.31
N GLU A 41 -6.23 22.91 2.37
CA GLU A 41 -6.81 22.06 3.41
C GLU A 41 -6.14 22.36 4.76
N GLN A 42 -6.94 22.76 5.77
CA GLN A 42 -6.48 22.90 7.14
C GLN A 42 -6.44 21.53 7.83
N VAL A 43 -5.26 21.13 8.32
CA VAL A 43 -5.02 19.77 8.84
C VAL A 43 -4.96 19.69 10.36
N GLN A 44 -5.33 20.77 11.04
CA GLN A 44 -5.19 20.91 12.50
C GLN A 44 -6.01 19.90 13.31
N ASN A 45 -7.15 19.43 12.77
CA ASN A 45 -8.04 18.48 13.44
C ASN A 45 -7.66 17.00 13.20
N SER A 46 -6.65 16.72 12.37
CA SER A 46 -6.28 15.36 11.95
C SER A 46 -4.88 14.93 12.37
N ILE A 47 -4.14 15.75 13.14
CA ILE A 47 -2.75 15.48 13.50
C ILE A 47 -2.63 15.29 15.02
N GLU A 48 -2.31 14.08 15.47
CA GLU A 48 -1.98 13.78 16.87
C GLU A 48 -0.68 14.51 17.29
N LYS A 49 -0.51 14.82 18.59
CA LYS A 49 0.69 15.50 19.14
C LYS A 49 2.00 14.89 18.64
N TYR A 50 2.05 13.56 18.63
CA TYR A 50 3.21 12.78 18.17
C TYR A 50 3.55 13.09 16.70
N ASN A 51 2.53 13.23 15.85
CA ASN A 51 2.69 13.54 14.43
C ASN A 51 3.14 15.00 14.23
N ILE A 52 2.74 15.96 15.09
CA ILE A 52 3.24 17.34 15.03
C ILE A 52 4.72 17.41 15.41
N ASP A 53 5.09 16.73 16.51
CA ASP A 53 6.48 16.67 16.96
C ASP A 53 7.37 15.99 15.89
N ALA A 54 6.89 14.91 15.29
CA ALA A 54 7.57 14.23 14.18
C ALA A 54 7.67 15.13 12.95
N LEU A 55 6.60 15.83 12.55
CA LEU A 55 6.58 16.72 11.41
C LEU A 55 7.63 17.85 11.54
N LEU A 56 7.66 18.52 12.70
CA LEU A 56 8.60 19.63 12.95
C LEU A 56 10.06 19.15 13.03
N GLN A 57 10.30 17.90 13.44
CA GLN A 57 11.64 17.34 13.60
C GLN A 57 12.18 16.66 12.34
N ASN A 58 11.32 15.99 11.57
CA ASN A 58 11.68 15.13 10.45
C ASN A 58 11.31 15.79 9.11
N HIS A 59 11.69 17.06 8.92
CA HIS A 59 11.52 17.76 7.65
C HIS A 59 12.69 17.43 6.71
N SER A 60 12.42 17.43 5.40
CA SER A 60 13.44 17.12 4.39
C SER A 60 13.86 18.35 3.60
N VAL A 61 15.18 18.57 3.54
CA VAL A 61 15.79 19.54 2.62
C VAL A 61 15.95 18.99 1.19
N SER A 62 15.67 17.69 0.96
CA SER A 62 15.85 17.02 -0.34
C SER A 62 14.94 17.58 -1.44
N TRP A 63 13.86 18.26 -1.07
CA TRP A 63 12.91 18.91 -2.00
C TRP A 63 13.32 20.33 -2.40
N GLY A 64 14.55 20.75 -2.10
CA GLY A 64 15.07 22.07 -2.44
C GLY A 64 14.47 23.22 -1.62
N GLN A 65 13.74 22.89 -0.55
CA GLN A 65 13.17 23.85 0.39
C GLN A 65 13.97 23.81 1.70
N GLN A 66 14.56 24.95 2.07
CA GLN A 66 15.21 25.09 3.37
C GLN A 66 14.15 25.45 4.41
N PHE A 67 14.02 24.62 5.45
CA PHE A 67 13.15 24.89 6.58
C PHE A 67 13.97 25.33 7.79
N ASP A 68 13.57 26.46 8.40
CA ASP A 68 14.20 27.03 9.58
C ASP A 68 13.16 27.17 10.69
N ILE A 69 13.31 26.34 11.71
CA ILE A 69 12.41 26.30 12.86
C ILE A 69 12.45 27.57 13.70
N ASP A 70 13.59 28.26 13.75
CA ASP A 70 13.73 29.50 14.51
C ASP A 70 12.95 30.62 13.83
N ARG A 71 12.99 30.67 12.49
CA ARG A 71 12.19 31.60 11.70
C ARG A 71 10.71 31.30 11.78
N LEU A 72 10.33 30.01 11.74
CA LEU A 72 8.93 29.62 11.93
C LEU A 72 8.44 30.09 13.30
N TYR A 73 9.18 29.76 14.36
CA TYR A 73 8.85 30.17 15.73
C TYR A 73 8.66 31.68 15.84
N GLN A 74 9.61 32.47 15.31
CA GLN A 74 9.52 33.92 15.32
C GLN A 74 8.29 34.43 14.55
N GLN A 75 8.00 33.85 13.38
CA GLN A 75 6.89 34.24 12.52
C GLN A 75 5.53 34.06 13.20
N VAL A 76 5.33 32.98 13.97
CA VAL A 76 4.00 32.64 14.52
C VAL A 76 3.83 32.98 15.99
N SER A 77 4.90 33.13 16.77
CA SER A 77 4.82 33.44 18.22
C SER A 77 4.85 34.94 18.53
N ASN A 78 5.40 35.76 17.62
CA ASN A 78 5.73 37.17 17.88
C ASN A 78 6.58 37.37 19.17
N ASP A 79 7.36 36.36 19.58
CA ASP A 79 8.20 36.42 20.79
C ASP A 79 9.52 37.15 20.52
N TYR A 80 9.63 38.38 21.02
CA TYR A 80 10.84 39.21 20.92
C TYR A 80 12.06 38.64 21.65
N LEU A 81 11.88 37.64 22.52
CA LEU A 81 12.96 36.94 23.24
C LEU A 81 13.27 35.56 22.64
N ALA A 82 12.79 35.27 21.42
CA ALA A 82 13.00 33.98 20.74
C ALA A 82 14.46 33.52 20.69
N HIS A 83 15.43 34.43 20.66
CA HIS A 83 16.86 34.11 20.64
C HIS A 83 17.40 33.49 21.95
N HIS A 84 16.68 33.63 23.07
CA HIS A 84 17.07 33.07 24.37
C HIS A 84 16.44 31.70 24.66
N LYS A 85 15.58 31.19 23.77
CA LYS A 85 14.93 29.88 23.94
C LYS A 85 15.70 28.79 23.24
N SER A 86 15.80 27.63 23.89
CA SER A 86 16.40 26.45 23.27
C SER A 86 15.54 25.97 22.09
N ARG A 87 16.14 25.23 21.16
CA ARG A 87 15.40 24.59 20.05
C ARG A 87 14.27 23.70 20.57
N GLN A 88 14.48 23.01 21.70
CA GLN A 88 13.47 22.14 22.30
C GLN A 88 12.29 22.92 22.89
N ASP A 89 12.54 24.10 23.48
CA ASP A 89 11.48 24.97 23.99
C ASP A 89 10.61 25.52 22.86
N LYS A 90 11.24 25.87 21.73
CA LYS A 90 10.55 26.35 20.52
C LYS A 90 9.68 25.26 19.90
N LEU A 91 10.22 24.04 19.76
CA LEU A 91 9.48 22.86 19.34
C LEU A 91 8.27 22.60 20.26
N SER A 92 8.51 22.54 21.57
CA SER A 92 7.46 22.26 22.56
C SER A 92 6.38 23.33 22.61
N TRP A 93 6.71 24.58 22.28
CA TRP A 93 5.73 25.64 22.12
C TRP A 93 4.96 25.50 20.81
N LEU A 94 5.65 25.31 19.67
CA LEU A 94 5.01 25.15 18.35
C LEU A 94 4.02 23.99 18.36
N SER A 95 4.41 22.83 18.89
CA SER A 95 3.52 21.68 18.97
C SER A 95 2.27 21.94 19.81
N ARG A 96 2.42 22.64 20.94
CA ARG A 96 1.26 23.01 21.79
C ARG A 96 0.36 24.03 21.12
N SER A 97 0.92 25.04 20.46
CA SER A 97 0.14 26.08 19.78
C SER A 97 -0.52 25.58 18.50
N ILE A 98 0.07 24.59 17.81
CA ILE A 98 -0.60 23.86 16.73
C ILE A 98 -1.75 23.01 17.29
N MET A 99 -1.56 22.31 18.41
CA MET A 99 -2.65 21.53 19.00
C MET A 99 -3.81 22.38 19.52
N SER A 100 -3.54 23.57 20.04
CA SER A 100 -4.55 24.41 20.70
C SER A 100 -5.40 25.24 19.74
N GLY A 101 -5.08 25.26 18.44
CA GLY A 101 -5.72 26.18 17.51
C GLY A 101 -4.95 27.48 17.26
N GLU A 102 -3.96 27.82 18.10
CA GLU A 102 -3.25 29.10 18.06
C GLU A 102 -2.36 29.28 16.81
N VAL A 103 -1.87 28.19 16.24
CA VAL A 103 -1.14 28.15 14.96
C VAL A 103 -1.83 27.19 14.03
N SER A 104 -2.42 27.70 12.95
CA SER A 104 -3.08 26.89 11.94
C SER A 104 -2.07 26.30 10.96
N VAL A 105 -2.26 25.04 10.60
CA VAL A 105 -1.43 24.30 9.65
C VAL A 105 -2.25 23.95 8.42
N PHE A 106 -1.70 24.24 7.25
CA PHE A 106 -2.34 24.01 5.97
C PHE A 106 -1.44 23.15 5.07
N LYS A 107 -2.03 22.21 4.34
CA LYS A 107 -1.32 21.46 3.29
C LYS A 107 -1.07 22.37 2.08
N GLY A 108 0.19 22.42 1.65
CA GLY A 108 0.60 23.05 0.40
C GLY A 108 0.70 22.05 -0.75
N GLU A 109 1.47 22.41 -1.77
CA GLU A 109 1.78 21.55 -2.92
C GLU A 109 2.51 20.27 -2.48
N ASN A 110 2.33 19.18 -3.23
CA ASN A 110 3.16 17.99 -3.09
C ASN A 110 4.28 18.04 -4.15
N PHE A 111 5.51 17.99 -3.69
CA PHE A 111 6.72 18.02 -4.52
C PHE A 111 7.13 16.65 -5.04
N ALA A 112 6.57 15.56 -4.47
CA ALA A 112 6.78 14.24 -5.01
C ALA A 112 6.31 14.20 -6.46
N PRO A 113 7.14 13.66 -7.39
CA PRO A 113 6.66 13.41 -8.72
C PRO A 113 5.42 12.53 -8.58
N LEU A 114 4.34 12.90 -9.28
CA LEU A 114 3.23 11.98 -9.45
C LEU A 114 3.84 10.66 -9.94
N PRO A 115 3.49 9.51 -9.33
CA PRO A 115 3.93 8.23 -9.85
C PRO A 115 3.59 8.20 -11.35
N PRO A 116 4.43 7.60 -12.20
CA PRO A 116 4.14 7.50 -13.62
C PRO A 116 2.69 7.07 -13.80
N THR A 117 1.92 7.88 -14.53
CA THR A 117 0.52 7.64 -14.88
C THR A 117 0.32 6.41 -15.78
N ASP A 118 1.37 5.62 -15.98
CA ASP A 118 1.52 4.72 -17.11
C ASP A 118 1.77 3.27 -16.65
N ALA A 119 1.77 3.01 -15.33
CA ALA A 119 1.61 1.66 -14.79
C ALA A 119 0.12 1.27 -14.81
N GLU A 120 -0.50 1.28 -15.99
CA GLU A 120 -1.83 0.71 -16.19
C GLU A 120 -1.71 -0.81 -16.23
N GLY A 121 -1.98 -1.47 -15.11
CA GLY A 121 -2.05 -2.93 -15.08
C GLY A 121 -1.80 -3.56 -13.72
N GLY A 122 -2.84 -3.74 -12.93
CA GLY A 122 -2.81 -4.53 -11.70
C GLY A 122 -2.72 -3.75 -10.38
N ILE A 123 -3.07 -4.45 -9.29
CA ILE A 123 -2.97 -3.97 -7.92
C ILE A 123 -1.51 -3.50 -7.68
N PRO A 124 -1.26 -2.27 -7.18
CA PRO A 124 0.07 -1.92 -6.72
C PRO A 124 0.46 -2.88 -5.60
N VAL A 125 1.68 -3.44 -5.63
CA VAL A 125 2.15 -4.34 -4.58
C VAL A 125 2.05 -3.63 -3.21
N ALA A 126 1.40 -4.27 -2.24
CA ALA A 126 0.99 -3.64 -1.00
C ALA A 126 2.16 -3.02 -0.22
N SER A 127 1.95 -1.80 0.28
CA SER A 127 2.87 -1.08 1.15
C SER A 127 2.68 -1.44 2.63
N VAL A 128 3.76 -1.54 3.40
CA VAL A 128 3.70 -1.72 4.86
C VAL A 128 3.38 -0.37 5.52
N PRO A 129 2.38 -0.26 6.41
CA PRO A 129 2.18 0.96 7.20
C PRO A 129 3.33 1.18 8.20
N GLU A 130 3.69 2.43 8.45
CA GLU A 130 4.80 2.92 9.30
C GLU A 130 4.83 2.46 10.78
N LYS A 131 4.02 1.48 11.19
CA LYS A 131 3.79 1.22 12.63
C LYS A 131 3.80 -0.25 13.07
N VAL A 132 4.80 -1.05 12.66
CA VAL A 132 5.27 -2.20 13.47
C VAL A 132 6.78 -2.41 13.30
N ILE A 133 7.61 -1.55 13.90
CA ILE A 133 8.97 -1.94 14.30
C ILE A 133 8.94 -2.18 15.81
N SER A 134 8.55 -3.39 16.20
CA SER A 134 8.78 -3.89 17.55
C SER A 134 9.72 -5.09 17.49
N ARG A 135 10.98 -4.81 17.80
CA ARG A 135 12.11 -5.68 18.13
C ARG A 135 11.77 -7.16 18.28
N VAL A 136 12.22 -7.98 17.32
CA VAL A 136 12.48 -9.40 17.55
C VAL A 136 13.68 -9.50 18.49
N VAL A 137 13.42 -9.80 19.76
CA VAL A 137 14.46 -10.24 20.69
C VAL A 137 14.79 -11.68 20.35
N ALA A 138 16.07 -11.92 20.05
CA ALA A 138 16.66 -13.23 19.82
C ALA A 138 16.33 -14.20 20.97
N ALA A 139 15.63 -15.29 20.68
CA ALA A 139 15.55 -16.43 21.57
C ALA A 139 16.76 -17.34 21.33
N LYS A 140 17.65 -17.39 22.32
CA LYS A 140 18.77 -18.34 22.41
C LYS A 140 18.26 -19.78 22.40
N GLU A 141 19.04 -20.64 21.75
CA GLU A 141 19.02 -22.09 21.89
C GLU A 141 19.06 -22.53 23.37
N SER A 142 18.29 -23.59 23.68
CA SER A 142 18.77 -24.62 24.61
C SER A 142 18.27 -26.00 24.21
N LEU A 143 19.23 -26.91 24.08
CA LEU A 143 19.08 -28.36 23.98
C LEU A 143 18.53 -28.93 25.30
N GLY A 144 17.68 -29.95 25.23
CA GLY A 144 17.30 -30.72 26.43
C GLY A 144 16.33 -31.87 26.16
N HIS A 145 16.82 -33.10 26.32
CA HIS A 145 16.10 -34.36 26.13
C HIS A 145 14.99 -34.65 27.15
N GLY A 146 13.95 -35.36 26.70
CA GLY A 146 13.42 -36.60 27.29
C GLY A 146 12.76 -36.59 28.68
N GLY A 147 11.52 -37.06 28.77
CA GLY A 147 10.95 -37.51 30.06
C GLY A 147 9.43 -37.63 30.08
N ARG A 148 8.94 -38.87 30.04
CA ARG A 148 7.53 -39.27 30.12
C ARG A 148 7.16 -39.54 31.57
N VAL A 149 6.09 -38.94 32.13
CA VAL A 149 5.33 -39.50 33.26
C VAL A 149 3.85 -39.15 33.15
N SER A 150 3.03 -40.15 33.39
CA SER A 150 1.58 -40.25 33.31
C SER A 150 0.85 -39.91 34.62
N ALA A 151 -0.46 -39.65 34.48
CA ALA A 151 -1.58 -40.03 35.36
C ALA A 151 -2.37 -38.89 36.05
N SER A 152 -3.53 -38.60 35.43
CA SER A 152 -4.89 -38.54 36.00
C SER A 152 -5.19 -37.74 37.28
N ALA A 153 -6.03 -36.70 37.12
CA ALA A 153 -7.21 -36.45 37.94
C ALA A 153 -8.18 -35.48 37.21
N GLN A 154 -9.46 -35.86 37.16
CA GLN A 154 -10.64 -35.02 36.86
C GLN A 154 -11.55 -35.11 38.10
N PRO A 155 -12.60 -34.28 38.28
CA PRO A 155 -12.99 -33.06 37.56
C PRO A 155 -13.39 -31.90 38.51
N GLU A 156 -13.45 -30.65 38.03
CA GLU A 156 -14.43 -29.71 38.58
C GLU A 156 -14.91 -28.72 37.51
N LYS A 157 -16.22 -28.49 37.53
CA LYS A 157 -17.05 -27.90 36.49
C LYS A 157 -17.20 -26.41 36.81
N LEU A 158 -16.56 -25.55 36.02
CA LEU A 158 -16.87 -24.12 35.97
C LEU A 158 -17.44 -23.83 34.59
N GLU A 159 -18.66 -23.28 34.57
CA GLU A 159 -19.40 -22.92 33.37
C GLU A 159 -18.68 -21.79 32.62
N GLU A 160 -18.24 -22.06 31.40
CA GLU A 160 -17.76 -21.03 30.49
C GLU A 160 -18.94 -20.26 29.87
N PRO A 161 -18.85 -18.92 29.76
CA PRO A 161 -19.86 -18.12 29.10
C PRO A 161 -19.95 -18.51 27.62
N ARG A 162 -21.18 -18.72 27.15
CA ARG A 162 -21.51 -19.04 25.75
C ARG A 162 -20.73 -18.12 24.80
N SER A 163 -19.68 -18.65 24.17
CA SER A 163 -19.09 -17.99 23.02
C SER A 163 -20.13 -18.03 21.91
N ALA A 164 -20.67 -16.85 21.60
CA ALA A 164 -21.42 -16.66 20.38
C ALA A 164 -20.43 -16.92 19.23
N LYS A 165 -20.54 -18.10 18.61
CA LYS A 165 -19.87 -18.38 17.33
C LYS A 165 -20.18 -17.21 16.40
N PRO A 166 -19.16 -16.57 15.79
CA PRO A 166 -19.43 -15.64 14.71
C PRO A 166 -20.14 -16.43 13.62
N LYS A 167 -21.36 -15.99 13.28
CA LYS A 167 -22.07 -16.49 12.11
C LYS A 167 -21.21 -16.17 10.90
N ALA A 168 -20.54 -17.18 10.34
CA ALA A 168 -20.14 -17.16 8.94
C ALA A 168 -21.43 -16.89 8.14
N SER A 169 -21.53 -15.70 7.54
CA SER A 169 -22.59 -15.39 6.61
C SER A 169 -22.40 -16.29 5.39
N GLY A 170 -23.21 -17.35 5.35
CA GLY A 170 -23.30 -18.26 4.23
C GLY A 170 -23.81 -17.54 3.00
N ASP A 171 -22.96 -17.47 1.99
CA ASP A 171 -23.25 -17.99 0.67
C ASP A 171 -21.90 -18.54 0.15
N GLY A 172 -21.84 -19.81 -0.28
CA GLY A 172 -20.59 -20.43 -0.77
C GLY A 172 -19.95 -19.68 -1.95
N LYS A 173 -18.79 -20.13 -2.46
CA LYS A 173 -18.09 -19.44 -3.57
C LYS A 173 -19.04 -19.04 -4.71
N ILE A 174 -18.88 -17.81 -5.22
CA ILE A 174 -19.66 -17.34 -6.38
C ILE A 174 -19.46 -18.26 -7.60
N LYS A 175 -20.47 -18.32 -8.46
CA LYS A 175 -20.48 -19.19 -9.65
C LYS A 175 -20.60 -18.43 -10.97
N SER A 176 -20.81 -17.11 -10.93
CA SER A 176 -20.97 -16.28 -12.11
C SER A 176 -20.74 -14.79 -11.81
N PHE A 177 -20.48 -14.00 -12.85
CA PHE A 177 -20.38 -12.53 -12.74
C PHE A 177 -21.65 -11.89 -12.19
N ALA A 178 -22.83 -12.40 -12.56
CA ALA A 178 -24.10 -11.87 -12.04
C ALA A 178 -24.26 -12.08 -10.53
N GLN A 179 -23.68 -13.15 -9.96
CA GLN A 179 -23.63 -13.33 -8.51
C GLN A 179 -22.62 -12.38 -7.87
N ALA A 180 -21.47 -12.16 -8.51
CA ALA A 180 -20.46 -11.21 -8.06
C ALA A 180 -21.05 -9.79 -7.93
N GLU A 181 -21.69 -9.30 -9.00
CA GLU A 181 -22.33 -7.97 -9.02
C GLU A 181 -23.40 -7.82 -7.91
N LYS A 182 -24.21 -8.87 -7.67
CA LYS A 182 -25.20 -8.87 -6.58
C LYS A 182 -24.54 -8.81 -5.20
N ARG A 183 -23.41 -9.48 -5.00
CA ARG A 183 -22.68 -9.45 -3.74
C ARG A 183 -22.01 -8.11 -3.48
N LEU A 184 -21.42 -7.49 -4.51
CA LEU A 184 -20.89 -6.14 -4.42
C LEU A 184 -22.01 -5.14 -4.06
N ALA A 185 -23.18 -5.25 -4.69
CA ALA A 185 -24.33 -4.40 -4.35
C ALA A 185 -24.80 -4.61 -2.91
N LYS A 186 -24.81 -5.86 -2.41
CA LYS A 186 -25.14 -6.16 -1.01
C LYS A 186 -24.09 -5.59 -0.05
N ALA A 187 -22.81 -5.80 -0.32
CA ALA A 187 -21.72 -5.27 0.50
C ALA A 187 -21.76 -3.74 0.57
N ARG A 188 -22.13 -3.07 -0.53
CA ARG A 188 -22.35 -1.63 -0.57
C ARG A 188 -23.43 -1.16 0.40
N GLU A 189 -24.57 -1.85 0.46
CA GLU A 189 -25.63 -1.50 1.41
C GLU A 189 -25.19 -1.77 2.86
N GLU A 190 -24.50 -2.90 3.12
CA GLU A 190 -23.94 -3.20 4.45
C GLU A 190 -22.92 -2.14 4.90
N ILE A 191 -22.07 -1.62 4.01
CA ILE A 191 -21.14 -0.53 4.34
C ILE A 191 -21.88 0.76 4.67
N LYS A 192 -22.93 1.11 3.91
CA LYS A 192 -23.75 2.30 4.20
C LYS A 192 -24.41 2.21 5.57
N GLU A 193 -25.04 1.07 5.88
CA GLU A 193 -25.67 0.82 7.18
C GLU A 193 -24.67 1.02 8.34
N ARG A 194 -23.41 0.61 8.13
CA ARG A 194 -22.35 0.74 9.14
C ARG A 194 -21.85 2.17 9.28
N LYS A 195 -21.66 2.88 8.17
CA LYS A 195 -21.36 4.33 8.19
C LYS A 195 -22.47 5.09 8.93
N ASP A 196 -23.74 4.78 8.65
CA ASP A 196 -24.90 5.42 9.31
C ASP A 196 -24.98 5.10 10.81
N ALA A 197 -24.52 3.91 11.21
CA ALA A 197 -24.41 3.51 12.61
C ALA A 197 -23.16 4.05 13.34
N GLY A 198 -22.27 4.77 12.64
CA GLY A 198 -20.98 5.22 13.18
C GLY A 198 -19.97 4.09 13.40
N GLU A 199 -20.18 2.94 12.76
CA GLU A 199 -19.24 1.82 12.75
C GLU A 199 -18.21 1.97 11.62
N PRO A 200 -17.03 1.31 11.73
CA PRO A 200 -16.10 1.23 10.63
C PRO A 200 -16.74 0.63 9.37
N ALA A 201 -16.46 1.25 8.22
CA ALA A 201 -16.98 0.81 6.92
C ALA A 201 -16.58 -0.64 6.61
N TYR A 202 -15.29 -0.96 6.75
CA TYR A 202 -14.79 -2.30 6.49
C TYR A 202 -15.11 -3.27 7.63
N LYS A 203 -15.41 -4.51 7.27
CA LYS A 203 -15.39 -5.65 8.19
C LYS A 203 -14.76 -6.82 7.48
N PRO A 204 -13.57 -7.26 7.93
CA PRO A 204 -12.93 -8.43 7.37
C PRO A 204 -13.87 -9.64 7.43
N LYS A 205 -13.95 -10.36 6.33
CA LYS A 205 -14.60 -11.68 6.29
C LYS A 205 -13.75 -12.76 6.99
N TYR A 206 -12.44 -12.55 6.99
CA TYR A 206 -11.43 -13.46 7.53
C TYR A 206 -10.61 -12.74 8.58
N SER A 207 -10.23 -13.47 9.62
CA SER A 207 -9.23 -13.03 10.60
C SER A 207 -7.81 -13.13 10.05
N ASP A 208 -6.85 -12.43 10.67
CA ASP A 208 -5.43 -12.47 10.29
C ASP A 208 -4.88 -13.91 10.30
N ASP A 209 -5.25 -14.72 11.31
CA ASP A 209 -4.84 -16.13 11.40
C ASP A 209 -5.40 -17.00 10.27
N GLU A 210 -6.61 -16.69 9.79
CA GLU A 210 -7.20 -17.38 8.64
C GLU A 210 -6.50 -16.98 7.34
N LEU A 211 -6.22 -15.69 7.15
CA LEU A 211 -5.50 -15.18 5.99
C LEU A 211 -4.08 -15.77 5.91
N VAL A 212 -3.35 -15.83 7.03
CA VAL A 212 -2.02 -16.47 7.09
C VAL A 212 -2.10 -17.96 6.71
N LYS A 213 -3.11 -18.69 7.20
CA LYS A 213 -3.32 -20.09 6.80
C LYS A 213 -3.61 -20.21 5.30
N MET A 214 -4.42 -19.32 4.74
CA MET A 214 -4.74 -19.32 3.31
C MET A 214 -3.51 -19.03 2.47
N ALA A 215 -2.72 -18.01 2.82
CA ALA A 215 -1.47 -17.68 2.13
C ALA A 215 -0.48 -18.87 2.16
N ASN A 216 -0.25 -19.45 3.33
CA ASN A 216 0.65 -20.60 3.50
C ASN A 216 0.17 -21.85 2.75
N SER A 217 -1.15 -22.03 2.60
CA SER A 217 -1.68 -23.17 1.84
C SER A 217 -1.57 -23.02 0.33
N GLY A 218 -1.37 -21.79 -0.16
CA GLY A 218 -1.42 -21.47 -1.59
C GLY A 218 -2.81 -21.60 -2.23
N ALA A 219 -3.84 -21.99 -1.48
CA ALA A 219 -5.15 -22.37 -2.04
C ALA A 219 -5.86 -21.23 -2.78
N THR A 220 -5.62 -19.97 -2.38
CA THR A 220 -6.18 -18.79 -3.06
C THR A 220 -5.75 -18.70 -4.52
N ALA A 221 -4.54 -19.16 -4.87
CA ALA A 221 -4.07 -19.20 -6.25
C ALA A 221 -4.92 -20.12 -7.14
N ASN A 222 -5.76 -20.99 -6.57
CA ASN A 222 -6.68 -21.89 -7.27
C ASN A 222 -8.14 -21.41 -7.27
N ASP A 223 -8.45 -20.18 -6.79
CA ASP A 223 -9.80 -19.65 -6.81
C ASP A 223 -10.31 -19.28 -8.21
N ARG A 224 -11.43 -19.85 -8.64
CA ARG A 224 -12.00 -19.60 -9.98
C ARG A 224 -12.16 -18.11 -10.32
N PHE A 225 -12.58 -17.30 -9.35
CA PHE A 225 -12.84 -15.88 -9.54
C PHE A 225 -11.75 -15.04 -8.87
N LEU A 226 -10.84 -14.51 -9.69
CA LEU A 226 -9.82 -13.55 -9.26
C LEU A 226 -10.22 -12.13 -9.62
N VAL A 227 -9.58 -11.16 -8.99
CA VAL A 227 -9.87 -9.74 -9.13
C VAL A 227 -8.57 -8.95 -9.29
N SER A 228 -8.54 -8.09 -10.31
CA SER A 228 -7.55 -7.01 -10.47
C SER A 228 -8.24 -5.66 -10.27
N ILE A 229 -7.57 -4.73 -9.59
CA ILE A 229 -8.04 -3.36 -9.35
C ILE A 229 -7.04 -2.40 -9.99
N GLN A 230 -7.55 -1.47 -10.81
CA GLN A 230 -6.68 -0.51 -11.50
C GLN A 230 -7.40 0.79 -11.86
N PRO A 231 -6.65 1.87 -12.12
CA PRO A 231 -7.19 3.05 -12.80
C PRO A 231 -7.87 2.65 -14.11
N LYS A 232 -8.96 3.35 -14.44
CA LYS A 232 -9.72 3.07 -15.64
C LYS A 232 -8.95 3.51 -16.89
N ASN A 233 -8.50 2.54 -17.69
CA ASN A 233 -8.07 2.78 -19.07
C ASN A 233 -9.28 2.63 -20.01
N SER A 234 -9.55 3.66 -20.81
CA SER A 234 -10.66 3.67 -21.79
C SER A 234 -10.19 3.51 -23.25
N ALA A 235 -8.91 3.23 -23.48
CA ALA A 235 -8.37 2.96 -24.81
C ALA A 235 -8.89 1.62 -25.35
N ASP A 236 -9.06 1.53 -26.67
CA ASP A 236 -9.58 0.33 -27.35
C ASP A 236 -8.63 -0.87 -27.23
N ASP A 237 -7.33 -0.60 -27.06
CA ASP A 237 -6.25 -1.56 -26.87
C ASP A 237 -5.88 -1.80 -25.40
N ALA A 238 -6.71 -1.31 -24.46
CA ALA A 238 -6.52 -1.53 -23.03
C ALA A 238 -6.25 -3.01 -22.72
N LYS A 239 -5.32 -3.25 -21.80
CA LYS A 239 -4.91 -4.59 -21.36
C LYS A 239 -5.37 -4.86 -19.93
N LEU A 240 -5.50 -6.14 -19.58
CA LEU A 240 -5.80 -6.54 -18.20
C LEU A 240 -4.64 -6.23 -17.25
N ALA A 241 -3.42 -6.32 -17.76
CA ALA A 241 -2.19 -5.93 -17.09
C ALA A 241 -1.16 -5.48 -18.13
N PHE A 242 -0.16 -4.71 -17.69
CA PHE A 242 0.89 -4.19 -18.55
C PHE A 242 1.80 -5.31 -19.05
N GLN A 243 2.02 -5.37 -20.37
CA GLN A 243 2.96 -6.30 -20.99
C GLN A 243 4.36 -5.69 -20.97
N ARG A 244 5.31 -6.40 -20.36
CA ARG A 244 6.74 -6.05 -20.33
C ARG A 244 7.36 -6.21 -21.72
N ASP A 245 8.51 -5.57 -21.91
CA ASP A 245 9.29 -5.69 -23.16
C ASP A 245 9.71 -7.14 -23.43
N SER A 246 9.90 -7.96 -22.38
CA SER A 246 10.14 -9.40 -22.46
C SER A 246 8.94 -10.22 -22.97
N GLY A 247 7.77 -9.59 -23.09
CA GLY A 247 6.50 -10.25 -23.40
C GLY A 247 5.75 -10.82 -22.19
N LEU A 248 6.34 -10.74 -20.98
CA LEU A 248 5.67 -11.15 -19.75
C LEU A 248 4.52 -10.20 -19.41
N VAL A 249 3.44 -10.77 -18.86
CA VAL A 249 2.30 -10.01 -18.37
C VAL A 249 2.00 -10.39 -16.92
N PRO A 250 2.76 -9.88 -15.94
CA PRO A 250 2.51 -10.15 -14.53
C PRO A 250 1.18 -9.52 -14.11
N THR A 251 0.24 -10.35 -13.69
CA THR A 251 -1.07 -9.88 -13.23
C THR A 251 -1.22 -10.14 -11.74
N TRP A 252 -1.15 -9.07 -10.95
CA TRP A 252 -1.37 -9.09 -9.51
C TRP A 252 -2.87 -9.03 -9.21
N THR A 253 -3.35 -10.02 -8.47
CA THR A 253 -4.77 -10.25 -8.20
C THR A 253 -5.02 -10.71 -6.78
N THR A 254 -6.28 -10.73 -6.37
CA THR A 254 -6.74 -11.48 -5.19
C THR A 254 -8.02 -12.24 -5.53
N SER A 255 -8.54 -13.03 -4.60
CA SER A 255 -9.84 -13.69 -4.76
C SER A 255 -10.98 -12.69 -4.61
N PHE A 256 -12.00 -12.80 -5.48
CA PHE A 256 -13.25 -12.03 -5.32
C PHE A 256 -13.85 -12.23 -3.92
N ASP A 257 -13.77 -13.45 -3.40
CA ASP A 257 -14.36 -13.83 -2.13
C ASP A 257 -13.76 -13.07 -0.93
N GLN A 258 -12.49 -12.67 -1.02
CA GLN A 258 -11.80 -11.91 0.02
C GLN A 258 -12.04 -10.41 -0.10
N ILE A 259 -12.08 -9.88 -1.33
CA ILE A 259 -12.20 -8.43 -1.56
C ILE A 259 -13.65 -7.93 -1.57
N GLU A 260 -14.65 -8.80 -1.76
CA GLU A 260 -16.07 -8.39 -1.86
C GLU A 260 -16.59 -7.61 -0.63
N ALA A 261 -15.98 -7.80 0.55
CA ALA A 261 -16.32 -7.07 1.77
C ALA A 261 -15.90 -5.59 1.75
N ALA A 262 -14.99 -5.21 0.85
CA ALA A 262 -14.62 -3.82 0.57
C ALA A 262 -15.46 -3.23 -0.58
N ASP A 263 -16.54 -3.91 -0.99
CA ASP A 263 -17.51 -3.52 -2.01
C ASP A 263 -16.91 -2.99 -3.34
N SER A 264 -17.49 -1.92 -3.91
CA SER A 264 -16.99 -1.19 -5.08
C SER A 264 -16.54 0.24 -4.73
N ASP A 265 -16.19 0.52 -3.47
CA ASP A 265 -15.59 1.79 -3.04
C ASP A 265 -14.08 1.77 -3.28
N PRO A 266 -13.54 2.63 -4.17
CA PRO A 266 -12.14 2.55 -4.55
C PRO A 266 -11.20 2.91 -3.40
N GLU A 267 -11.55 3.85 -2.52
CA GLU A 267 -10.69 4.22 -1.39
C GLU A 267 -10.57 3.06 -0.39
N LEU A 268 -11.70 2.44 -0.04
CA LEU A 268 -11.76 1.31 0.88
C LEU A 268 -10.99 0.12 0.34
N ILE A 269 -11.18 -0.21 -0.94
CA ILE A 269 -10.43 -1.27 -1.62
C ILE A 269 -8.93 -0.98 -1.55
N TYR A 270 -8.49 0.24 -1.90
CA TYR A 270 -7.07 0.60 -1.83
C TYR A 270 -6.51 0.47 -0.41
N LYS A 271 -7.28 0.85 0.62
CA LYS A 271 -6.88 0.65 2.03
C LYS A 271 -6.76 -0.83 2.40
N VAL A 272 -7.68 -1.68 1.96
CA VAL A 272 -7.62 -3.13 2.19
C VAL A 272 -6.45 -3.78 1.43
N LEU A 273 -6.06 -3.23 0.28
CA LEU A 273 -4.90 -3.68 -0.48
C LEU A 273 -3.58 -3.08 0.03
N GLY A 274 -3.58 -2.39 1.18
CA GLY A 274 -2.37 -1.81 1.77
C GLY A 274 -1.82 -0.62 0.97
N ASN A 275 -2.66 0.02 0.15
CA ASN A 275 -2.30 1.08 -0.77
C ASN A 275 -3.08 2.37 -0.51
N GLY A 276 -3.57 2.59 0.72
CA GLY A 276 -4.42 3.75 1.04
C GLY A 276 -3.79 5.11 0.69
N SER A 277 -2.47 5.24 0.84
CA SER A 277 -1.72 6.45 0.46
C SER A 277 -1.59 6.66 -1.05
N TRP A 278 -1.83 5.62 -1.85
CA TRP A 278 -1.73 5.64 -3.32
C TRP A 278 -3.06 5.88 -4.02
N TYR A 279 -4.15 5.97 -3.26
CA TYR A 279 -5.47 6.30 -3.82
C TYR A 279 -5.51 7.78 -4.24
N ASP A 280 -5.90 8.02 -5.49
CA ASP A 280 -6.10 9.36 -6.05
C ASP A 280 -7.61 9.58 -6.29
N PRO A 281 -8.29 10.41 -5.48
CA PRO A 281 -9.73 10.63 -5.62
C PRO A 281 -10.13 11.35 -6.92
N LYS A 282 -9.17 11.81 -7.72
CA LYS A 282 -9.42 12.43 -9.04
C LYS A 282 -9.46 11.42 -10.17
N LYS A 283 -9.11 10.16 -9.92
CA LYS A 283 -9.11 9.08 -10.93
C LYS A 283 -10.36 8.23 -10.81
N ASP A 284 -10.81 7.75 -11.97
CA ASP A 284 -11.78 6.68 -12.03
C ASP A 284 -11.06 5.34 -11.92
N TYR A 285 -11.65 4.40 -11.18
CA TYR A 285 -11.10 3.06 -10.98
C TYR A 285 -12.07 1.98 -11.42
N VAL A 286 -11.52 0.82 -11.76
CA VAL A 286 -12.28 -0.36 -12.16
C VAL A 286 -11.81 -1.61 -11.43
N MET A 287 -12.74 -2.53 -11.24
CA MET A 287 -12.49 -3.91 -10.82
C MET A 287 -12.69 -4.84 -12.02
N HIS A 288 -11.63 -5.55 -12.41
CA HIS A 288 -11.71 -6.65 -13.37
C HIS A 288 -11.88 -7.97 -12.63
N ILE A 289 -13.08 -8.54 -12.71
CA ILE A 289 -13.41 -9.87 -12.19
C ILE A 289 -13.10 -10.89 -13.28
N ILE A 290 -12.17 -11.80 -13.01
CA ILE A 290 -11.64 -12.80 -13.93
C ILE A 290 -12.22 -14.17 -13.57
N ASP A 291 -12.99 -14.79 -14.48
CA ASP A 291 -13.47 -16.17 -14.38
C ASP A 291 -12.50 -17.11 -15.14
N ARG A 292 -11.68 -17.83 -14.38
CA ARG A 292 -10.69 -18.78 -14.90
C ARG A 292 -11.31 -20.11 -15.33
N GLY A 293 -12.63 -20.28 -15.13
CA GLY A 293 -13.35 -21.52 -15.37
C GLY A 293 -13.20 -22.53 -14.23
N GLU A 294 -13.83 -23.70 -14.37
CA GLU A 294 -13.84 -24.73 -13.32
C GLU A 294 -12.52 -25.51 -13.22
N ASN A 295 -11.74 -25.56 -14.31
CA ASN A 295 -10.44 -26.24 -14.38
C ASN A 295 -9.24 -25.27 -14.46
N LEU A 296 -9.45 -23.96 -14.35
CA LEU A 296 -8.41 -22.91 -14.42
C LEU A 296 -7.64 -22.80 -15.76
N ASP A 297 -7.99 -23.57 -16.79
CA ASP A 297 -7.25 -23.67 -18.05
C ASP A 297 -7.26 -22.39 -18.93
N ARG A 298 -8.09 -21.38 -18.61
CA ARG A 298 -8.34 -20.23 -19.51
C ARG A 298 -7.46 -19.02 -19.22
N PHE A 299 -7.00 -18.85 -17.99
CA PHE A 299 -6.17 -17.76 -17.50
C PHE A 299 -5.62 -18.16 -16.14
N GLY A 300 -4.38 -17.80 -15.82
CA GLY A 300 -3.82 -18.04 -14.48
C GLY A 300 -3.41 -19.49 -14.25
N GLY A 301 -3.08 -20.24 -15.30
CA GLY A 301 -2.49 -21.58 -15.16
C GLY A 301 -1.15 -21.56 -14.42
N ASN A 302 -0.49 -20.40 -14.39
CA ASN A 302 0.74 -20.12 -13.66
C ASN A 302 0.52 -19.17 -12.46
N THR A 303 -0.67 -19.19 -11.85
CA THR A 303 -0.94 -18.36 -10.67
C THR A 303 -0.31 -18.97 -9.42
N VAL A 304 0.36 -18.14 -8.63
CA VAL A 304 0.90 -18.50 -7.31
C VAL A 304 0.49 -17.49 -6.24
N VAL A 305 0.52 -17.89 -4.98
CA VAL A 305 0.60 -16.92 -3.88
C VAL A 305 2.06 -16.47 -3.79
N PRO A 306 2.39 -15.17 -3.88
CA PRO A 306 3.75 -14.68 -4.00
C PRO A 306 4.48 -14.69 -2.64
N THR A 307 4.75 -15.89 -2.13
CA THR A 307 5.66 -16.09 -0.99
C THR A 307 7.12 -16.08 -1.47
N TRP A 308 8.08 -15.85 -0.57
CA TRP A 308 9.51 -15.93 -0.93
C TRP A 308 9.89 -17.23 -1.65
N GLU A 309 9.38 -18.37 -1.17
CA GLU A 309 9.58 -19.68 -1.78
C GLU A 309 9.03 -19.74 -3.21
N ASN A 310 7.77 -19.37 -3.41
CA ASN A 310 7.14 -19.39 -4.74
C ASN A 310 7.78 -18.37 -5.69
N MET A 311 8.21 -17.22 -5.17
CA MET A 311 8.88 -16.18 -5.95
C MET A 311 10.23 -16.66 -6.46
N GLY A 312 10.99 -17.47 -5.71
CA GLY A 312 12.22 -18.08 -6.21
C GLY A 312 12.02 -18.88 -7.50
N ASP A 313 10.94 -19.65 -7.55
CA ASP A 313 10.53 -20.41 -8.73
C ASP A 313 10.06 -19.50 -9.88
N VAL A 314 9.25 -18.49 -9.57
CA VAL A 314 8.75 -17.53 -10.56
C VAL A 314 9.90 -16.78 -11.22
N VAL A 315 10.83 -16.23 -10.44
CA VAL A 315 11.90 -15.39 -10.98
C VAL A 315 12.89 -16.21 -11.81
N THR A 316 13.27 -17.41 -11.36
CA THR A 316 14.26 -18.24 -12.08
C THR A 316 13.74 -18.84 -13.39
N LYS A 317 12.41 -18.90 -13.56
CA LYS A 317 11.76 -19.37 -14.80
C LYS A 317 11.50 -18.24 -15.81
N ASN A 318 11.35 -17.00 -15.34
CA ASN A 318 10.83 -15.91 -16.16
C ASN A 318 11.77 -14.71 -16.30
N VAL A 319 12.64 -14.44 -15.32
CA VAL A 319 13.61 -13.34 -15.39
C VAL A 319 14.88 -13.84 -16.08
N GLU A 320 15.28 -13.13 -17.14
CA GLU A 320 16.47 -13.45 -17.94
C GLU A 320 17.63 -12.49 -17.61
N GLY A 321 18.82 -12.75 -18.15
CA GLY A 321 19.96 -11.84 -18.02
C GLY A 321 20.74 -11.88 -16.70
N HIS A 322 20.27 -12.64 -15.71
CA HIS A 322 20.93 -12.81 -14.40
C HIS A 322 21.22 -14.27 -14.08
N ASP A 323 22.25 -14.51 -13.28
CA ASP A 323 22.51 -15.82 -12.70
C ASP A 323 21.36 -16.24 -11.76
N LYS A 324 20.95 -17.50 -11.84
CA LYS A 324 19.79 -18.00 -11.09
C LYS A 324 20.04 -18.02 -9.58
N ASP A 325 21.25 -18.34 -9.14
CA ASP A 325 21.60 -18.34 -7.72
C ASP A 325 21.63 -16.91 -7.18
N VAL A 326 22.06 -15.94 -8.00
CA VAL A 326 21.96 -14.52 -7.66
C VAL A 326 20.50 -14.11 -7.47
N LEU A 327 19.61 -14.41 -8.43
CA LEU A 327 18.17 -14.13 -8.32
C LEU A 327 17.57 -14.73 -7.05
N ILE A 328 17.78 -16.03 -6.80
CA ILE A 328 17.29 -16.72 -5.60
C ILE A 328 17.82 -16.04 -4.32
N SER A 329 19.09 -15.63 -4.31
CA SER A 329 19.69 -14.97 -3.14
C SER A 329 19.03 -13.63 -2.76
N THR A 330 18.26 -13.03 -3.68
CA THR A 330 17.50 -11.80 -3.44
C THR A 330 16.05 -12.04 -2.99
N MET A 331 15.53 -13.27 -3.11
CA MET A 331 14.15 -13.62 -2.79
C MET A 331 13.98 -13.97 -1.31
N ASN A 332 14.28 -13.02 -0.42
CA ASN A 332 14.08 -13.17 1.02
C ASN A 332 13.92 -11.81 1.71
N SER A 333 13.37 -11.83 2.92
CA SER A 333 13.14 -10.63 3.71
C SER A 333 14.42 -9.85 4.08
N GLY A 334 15.55 -10.56 4.26
CA GLY A 334 16.83 -9.92 4.58
C GLY A 334 17.31 -9.03 3.45
N TYR A 335 17.39 -9.57 2.24
CA TYR A 335 17.81 -8.77 1.07
C TYR A 335 16.75 -7.76 0.65
N GLN A 336 15.46 -8.05 0.84
CA GLN A 336 14.40 -7.09 0.57
C GLN A 336 14.58 -5.79 1.35
N ALA A 337 14.90 -5.88 2.65
CA ALA A 337 15.17 -4.69 3.47
C ALA A 337 16.34 -3.88 2.91
N GLU A 338 17.43 -4.56 2.55
CA GLU A 338 18.57 -3.91 1.91
C GLU A 338 18.22 -3.25 0.57
N TYR A 339 17.38 -3.90 -0.24
CA TYR A 339 16.92 -3.35 -1.51
C TYR A 339 16.04 -2.12 -1.30
N ALA A 340 15.12 -2.16 -0.33
CA ALA A 340 14.27 -1.02 0.03
C ALA A 340 15.09 0.18 0.51
N ASP A 341 16.13 -0.03 1.32
CA ASP A 341 17.04 1.03 1.77
C ASP A 341 17.83 1.65 0.61
N LYS A 342 18.32 0.81 -0.32
CA LYS A 342 18.99 1.26 -1.55
C LYS A 342 18.05 2.07 -2.45
N MET A 343 16.83 1.60 -2.66
CA MET A 343 15.82 2.33 -3.44
C MET A 343 15.43 3.66 -2.78
N THR A 344 15.28 3.69 -1.46
CA THR A 344 15.03 4.91 -0.69
C THR A 344 16.16 5.92 -0.88
N SER A 345 17.41 5.46 -0.81
CA SER A 345 18.59 6.29 -1.06
C SER A 345 18.63 6.82 -2.48
N PHE A 346 18.32 5.97 -3.46
CA PHE A 346 18.25 6.33 -4.88
C PHE A 346 17.16 7.38 -5.16
N TRP A 347 15.95 7.21 -4.59
CA TRP A 347 14.87 8.18 -4.71
C TRP A 347 15.18 9.49 -3.98
N GLY A 348 15.85 9.43 -2.83
CA GLY A 348 16.22 10.61 -2.03
C GLY A 348 17.12 11.61 -2.75
N VAL A 349 17.83 11.17 -3.79
CA VAL A 349 18.66 12.02 -4.67
C VAL A 349 17.99 12.34 -6.02
N GLY A 350 16.70 12.04 -6.17
CA GLY A 350 15.92 12.30 -7.38
C GLY A 350 16.05 11.22 -8.46
N GLY A 351 16.51 10.02 -8.10
CA GLY A 351 16.59 8.87 -9.00
C GLY A 351 15.22 8.44 -9.52
N LYS A 352 15.15 8.09 -10.81
CA LYS A 352 13.95 7.60 -11.49
C LYS A 352 14.03 6.09 -11.67
N GLU A 353 13.22 5.33 -10.92
CA GLU A 353 13.35 3.86 -10.84
C GLU A 353 13.19 3.16 -12.20
N PHE A 354 12.37 3.72 -13.10
CA PHE A 354 12.16 3.16 -14.44
C PHE A 354 13.07 3.76 -15.50
N ASN A 355 14.16 4.43 -15.11
CA ASN A 355 15.20 4.87 -16.03
C ASN A 355 16.41 3.91 -15.93
N PRO A 356 16.59 3.00 -16.90
CA PRO A 356 17.64 1.98 -16.84
C PRO A 356 19.04 2.58 -16.73
N LYS A 357 19.29 3.75 -17.32
CA LYS A 357 20.59 4.42 -17.23
C LYS A 357 20.91 4.84 -15.80
N GLN A 358 19.94 5.44 -15.10
CA GLN A 358 20.16 5.90 -13.72
C GLN A 358 20.31 4.74 -12.74
N ILE A 359 19.57 3.65 -12.94
CA ILE A 359 19.71 2.43 -12.15
C ILE A 359 21.10 1.81 -12.33
N ASN A 360 21.59 1.70 -13.57
CA ASN A 360 22.93 1.18 -13.85
C ASN A 360 24.04 2.09 -13.31
N GLU A 361 23.88 3.42 -13.39
CA GLU A 361 24.81 4.38 -12.79
C GLU A 361 24.84 4.23 -11.25
N TYR A 362 23.68 4.07 -10.62
CA TYR A 362 23.59 3.84 -9.17
C TYR A 362 24.23 2.50 -8.78
N ALA A 363 23.93 1.42 -9.50
CA ALA A 363 24.54 0.11 -9.28
C ALA A 363 26.08 0.14 -9.44
N SER A 364 26.59 0.92 -10.40
CA SER A 364 28.03 1.06 -10.63
C SER A 364 28.78 1.74 -9.49
N SER A 365 28.08 2.39 -8.56
CA SER A 365 28.70 2.95 -7.35
C SER A 365 28.91 1.92 -6.23
N MET A 366 28.38 0.71 -6.38
CA MET A 366 28.44 -0.37 -5.39
C MET A 366 29.58 -1.36 -5.69
N PRO A 367 30.02 -2.16 -4.69
CA PRO A 367 30.87 -3.32 -4.94
C PRO A 367 30.23 -4.29 -5.97
N PRO A 368 31.00 -4.96 -6.84
CA PRO A 368 30.44 -5.76 -7.93
C PRO A 368 29.39 -6.79 -7.52
N ASN A 369 29.61 -7.52 -6.42
CA ASN A 369 28.66 -8.52 -5.93
C ASN A 369 27.36 -7.89 -5.39
N GLU A 370 27.42 -6.67 -4.85
CA GLU A 370 26.24 -5.95 -4.38
C GLU A 370 25.47 -5.35 -5.55
N ALA A 371 26.19 -4.81 -6.54
CA ALA A 371 25.62 -4.29 -7.78
C ALA A 371 24.83 -5.38 -8.51
N ASP A 372 25.39 -6.59 -8.63
CA ASP A 372 24.74 -7.70 -9.33
C ASP A 372 23.45 -8.14 -8.63
N LYS A 373 23.47 -8.29 -7.29
CA LYS A 373 22.24 -8.56 -6.53
C LYS A 373 21.22 -7.43 -6.63
N PHE A 374 21.68 -6.17 -6.61
CA PHE A 374 20.78 -5.02 -6.70
C PHE A 374 20.08 -4.98 -8.05
N LEU A 375 20.85 -5.15 -9.14
CA LEU A 375 20.31 -5.22 -10.50
C LEU A 375 19.38 -6.42 -10.67
N ALA A 376 19.75 -7.60 -10.19
CA ALA A 376 18.88 -8.79 -10.26
C ALA A 376 17.55 -8.57 -9.52
N ARG A 377 17.58 -7.98 -8.31
CA ARG A 377 16.35 -7.67 -7.56
C ARG A 377 15.55 -6.56 -8.21
N HIS A 378 16.22 -5.57 -8.81
CA HIS A 378 15.58 -4.50 -9.53
C HIS A 378 14.90 -5.01 -10.82
N GLU A 379 15.50 -5.98 -11.49
CA GLU A 379 14.89 -6.65 -12.63
C GLU A 379 13.62 -7.40 -12.20
N VAL A 380 13.62 -8.05 -11.02
CA VAL A 380 12.39 -8.63 -10.46
C VAL A 380 11.32 -7.55 -10.19
N ARG A 381 11.72 -6.34 -9.77
CA ARG A 381 10.80 -5.20 -9.58
C ARG A 381 10.19 -4.76 -10.92
N THR A 382 10.99 -4.64 -11.97
CA THR A 382 10.55 -4.15 -13.28
C THR A 382 9.78 -5.21 -14.05
N GLU A 383 10.25 -6.45 -14.09
CA GLU A 383 9.64 -7.55 -14.86
C GLU A 383 8.44 -8.18 -14.16
N ILE A 384 8.53 -8.42 -12.85
CA ILE A 384 7.48 -9.15 -12.11
C ILE A 384 6.59 -8.22 -11.31
N GLY A 385 7.07 -7.03 -10.95
CA GLY A 385 6.31 -6.02 -10.20
C GLY A 385 6.50 -6.07 -8.69
N ALA A 386 7.29 -7.00 -8.14
CA ALA A 386 7.55 -7.09 -6.71
C ALA A 386 8.35 -5.85 -6.23
N ASN A 387 7.66 -4.89 -5.62
CA ASN A 387 8.22 -3.57 -5.32
C ASN A 387 9.16 -3.54 -4.10
N ALA A 388 9.61 -2.35 -3.70
CA ALA A 388 10.45 -2.16 -2.52
C ALA A 388 9.73 -2.45 -1.19
N GLU A 389 8.40 -2.53 -1.20
CA GLU A 389 7.58 -2.77 -0.03
C GLU A 389 7.10 -4.24 0.06
N PHE A 390 7.34 -5.02 -0.99
CA PHE A 390 7.00 -6.44 -1.06
C PHE A 390 7.63 -7.25 0.09
N ILE A 391 6.80 -7.84 0.96
CA ILE A 391 7.27 -8.60 2.13
C ILE A 391 7.29 -10.12 1.93
N GLY A 392 6.81 -10.62 0.79
CA GLY A 392 6.91 -12.02 0.38
C GLY A 392 6.26 -13.03 1.32
N ASN A 393 5.20 -12.63 2.04
CA ASN A 393 4.36 -13.52 2.84
C ASN A 393 3.03 -13.86 2.15
N GLY A 394 2.79 -13.34 0.94
CA GLY A 394 1.57 -13.56 0.17
C GLY A 394 0.34 -12.79 0.65
N LEU A 395 0.50 -11.79 1.51
CA LEU A 395 -0.59 -11.02 2.10
C LEU A 395 -0.41 -9.53 1.84
N THR A 396 -1.50 -8.82 1.56
CA THR A 396 -1.52 -7.36 1.61
C THR A 396 -1.53 -6.88 3.05
N ALA A 397 -0.89 -5.75 3.32
CA ALA A 397 -1.19 -4.98 4.51
C ALA A 397 -2.63 -4.43 4.43
N ASN A 398 -3.18 -4.02 5.58
CA ASN A 398 -4.48 -3.39 5.65
C ASN A 398 -4.39 -2.07 6.41
N THR A 399 -4.89 -1.00 5.80
CA THR A 399 -4.96 0.34 6.39
C THR A 399 -6.41 0.83 6.54
N ALA A 400 -7.40 -0.04 6.34
CA ALA A 400 -8.80 0.29 6.52
C ALA A 400 -9.21 0.21 8.00
N ASP A 401 -9.95 1.20 8.46
CA ASP A 401 -10.54 1.17 9.79
C ASP A 401 -11.48 -0.04 9.96
N GLY A 402 -11.38 -0.73 11.10
CA GLY A 402 -12.11 -1.98 11.36
C GLY A 402 -11.44 -3.23 10.77
N GLY A 403 -10.32 -3.07 10.06
CA GLY A 403 -9.47 -4.15 9.55
C GLY A 403 -8.55 -4.80 10.60
N GLY A 404 -8.04 -5.99 10.27
CA GLY A 404 -6.89 -6.61 10.94
C GLY A 404 -5.56 -6.06 10.39
N GLN A 405 -4.44 -6.75 10.68
CA GLN A 405 -3.14 -6.39 10.10
C GLN A 405 -3.09 -6.66 8.60
N TYR A 406 -3.82 -7.68 8.15
CA TYR A 406 -3.83 -8.11 6.75
C TYR A 406 -5.16 -7.83 6.08
N GLY A 407 -5.08 -7.59 4.76
CA GLY A 407 -6.23 -7.28 3.94
C GLY A 407 -6.75 -8.52 3.24
N VAL A 408 -5.95 -9.03 2.31
CA VAL A 408 -6.24 -10.20 1.49
C VAL A 408 -4.98 -11.02 1.21
N VAL A 409 -5.16 -12.26 0.76
CA VAL A 409 -4.10 -13.06 0.13
C VAL A 409 -3.90 -12.57 -1.30
N GLU A 410 -2.67 -12.19 -1.62
CA GLU A 410 -2.24 -11.83 -2.97
C GLU A 410 -2.04 -13.07 -3.82
N THR A 411 -2.24 -12.90 -5.11
CA THR A 411 -1.95 -13.91 -6.14
C THR A 411 -1.27 -13.22 -7.31
N LEU A 412 -0.33 -13.92 -7.92
CA LEU A 412 0.44 -13.44 -9.06
C LEU A 412 0.30 -14.46 -10.19
N SER A 413 -0.24 -14.01 -11.31
CA SER A 413 -0.29 -14.81 -12.54
C SER A 413 0.79 -14.32 -13.50
N ILE A 414 1.61 -15.24 -14.01
CA ILE A 414 2.61 -14.93 -15.03
C ILE A 414 2.14 -15.46 -16.38
N GLU A 415 1.67 -14.53 -17.21
CA GLU A 415 1.15 -14.82 -18.54
C GLU A 415 2.13 -14.34 -19.61
N LYS A 416 1.96 -14.83 -20.84
CA LYS A 416 2.61 -14.31 -22.04
C LYS A 416 1.54 -14.02 -23.08
N ASP A 417 1.68 -12.89 -23.77
CA ASP A 417 0.81 -12.50 -24.90
C ASP A 417 -0.70 -12.49 -24.56
N LEU A 418 -1.09 -11.80 -23.48
CA LEU A 418 -2.51 -11.65 -23.14
C LEU A 418 -3.27 -10.89 -24.24
N PRO A 419 -4.43 -11.42 -24.70
CA PRO A 419 -5.31 -10.71 -25.61
C PRO A 419 -5.75 -9.34 -25.05
N PRO A 420 -6.13 -8.38 -25.92
CA PRO A 420 -6.74 -7.13 -25.49
C PRO A 420 -7.91 -7.37 -24.52
N LEU A 421 -8.10 -6.46 -23.57
CA LEU A 421 -9.17 -6.56 -22.57
C LEU A 421 -10.55 -6.71 -23.22
N THR A 422 -10.78 -6.04 -24.35
CA THR A 422 -12.02 -6.14 -25.13
C THR A 422 -12.27 -7.56 -25.65
N GLU A 423 -11.24 -8.32 -25.96
CA GLU A 423 -11.36 -9.73 -26.34
C GLU A 423 -11.69 -10.59 -25.12
N LEU A 424 -11.02 -10.37 -23.98
CA LEU A 424 -11.29 -11.07 -22.72
C LEU A 424 -12.74 -10.83 -22.21
N GLN A 425 -13.30 -9.67 -22.53
CA GLN A 425 -14.66 -9.26 -22.21
C GLN A 425 -15.71 -9.76 -23.22
N THR A 426 -15.31 -10.19 -24.42
CA THR A 426 -16.22 -10.58 -25.49
C THR A 426 -16.18 -12.09 -25.75
N SER A 427 -17.31 -12.66 -26.15
CA SER A 427 -17.44 -14.10 -26.42
C SER A 427 -17.05 -14.47 -27.86
N LYS A 428 -16.13 -13.72 -28.50
CA LYS A 428 -15.94 -13.74 -29.97
C LYS A 428 -15.62 -15.12 -30.56
N SER A 429 -15.17 -16.08 -29.75
CA SER A 429 -14.80 -17.44 -30.18
C SER A 429 -15.77 -18.52 -29.69
N GLY A 430 -17.04 -18.18 -29.41
CA GLY A 430 -18.07 -19.14 -28.95
C GLY A 430 -17.95 -19.57 -27.48
N GLY A 431 -16.97 -19.04 -26.74
CA GLY A 431 -16.81 -19.23 -25.31
C GLY A 431 -17.42 -18.08 -24.49
N SER A 432 -17.79 -18.35 -23.23
CA SER A 432 -18.23 -17.30 -22.29
C SER A 432 -17.11 -16.27 -22.03
N PRO A 433 -17.44 -14.98 -21.81
CA PRO A 433 -16.45 -13.97 -21.45
C PRO A 433 -15.67 -14.41 -20.21
N ILE A 434 -14.38 -14.10 -20.16
CA ILE A 434 -13.52 -14.43 -19.01
C ILE A 434 -13.31 -13.25 -18.07
N VAL A 435 -13.53 -12.02 -18.54
CA VAL A 435 -13.42 -10.82 -17.69
C VAL A 435 -14.72 -10.05 -17.69
N ARG A 436 -15.20 -9.69 -16.49
CA ARG A 436 -16.22 -8.66 -16.28
C ARG A 436 -15.57 -7.45 -15.62
N THR A 437 -15.83 -6.27 -16.17
CA THR A 437 -15.36 -5.01 -15.58
C THR A 437 -16.50 -4.31 -14.85
N VAL A 438 -16.25 -3.92 -13.61
CA VAL A 438 -17.16 -3.17 -12.76
C VAL A 438 -16.52 -1.81 -12.46
N ASN A 439 -17.24 -0.72 -12.69
CA ASN A 439 -16.76 0.60 -12.28
C ASN A 439 -16.80 0.71 -10.76
N LEU A 440 -15.72 1.22 -10.17
CA LEU A 440 -15.66 1.54 -8.76
C LEU A 440 -16.19 2.95 -8.56
N ILE A 441 -17.05 3.12 -7.56
CA ILE A 441 -17.77 4.36 -7.32
C ILE A 441 -17.62 4.68 -5.83
N PRO A 442 -17.11 5.86 -5.45
CA PRO A 442 -17.02 6.25 -4.04
C PRO A 442 -18.38 6.24 -3.34
N ILE A 443 -18.43 5.68 -2.12
CA ILE A 443 -19.57 5.79 -1.21
C ILE A 443 -19.50 7.17 -0.54
N LYS A 444 -20.44 8.04 -0.92
CA LYS A 444 -20.62 9.36 -0.30
C LYS A 444 -20.97 9.25 1.18
#